data_AF-A0A7S1H0W3-F1
#
_entry.id   AF-A0A7S1H0W3-F1
#
_cell.length_a   1.000
_cell.length_b   1.000
_cell.length_c   1.000
_cell.angle_alpha   90.00
_cell.angle_beta   90.00
_cell.angle_gamma   90.00
#
_symmetry.space_group_name_H-M   'P 1'
#
loop_
_entity.id
_entity.type
_entity.pdbx_description
1 polymer ?
#
loop_
_entity_poly.entity_id
_entity_poly.type
_entity_poly.pdbx_seq_one_letter_code
_entity_poly.pdbx_strand_id
1 'polypeptide(L)'
;MVALGVPFLLWGGWQQRRLGQKDWDPDEDGNFSGDELMAFIHKNLKFMIDFASAGLIILAYVAGYGRGIEWHRVELTVWSMVSVLLWSNLLNIIMPVKFFGILVIIIYKMLIGDFFKFVVIYFIMIGGFSQAVFCLFQMPDFPEKMQMMDVYPGNAILRLIMMSLGDVDQQALINETASPDITTWVYLCWLMLSTVLLINLLIAMMGQTYDSDMEDTHKTWIFPFAHLVLTYEGQLSNADKVRFRSGTPGTTEMGHDNNMENEPFFQIKIEGDKEQAAKDEQIRAQKKAHRLCLEELSSFEGGLDALTEGIDQLSRAMGLAEHIQQEESGNKASAFLPPVSPRVVDEEVERMNMLEAAQESPVRTLRWGAAKAGLSRLKV
;
A
#
# COMPACT_ATOMS: atom_id res chain seq x y z
N MET A 1 23.20 -18.33 -25.65
CA MET A 1 22.10 -17.62 -24.96
C MET A 1 20.73 -18.20 -25.30
N VAL A 2 20.31 -18.30 -26.57
CA VAL A 2 18.96 -18.75 -26.97
C VAL A 2 18.59 -20.14 -26.41
N ALA A 3 19.49 -21.12 -26.54
CA ALA A 3 19.21 -22.52 -26.17
C ALA A 3 18.95 -22.76 -24.66
N LEU A 4 19.42 -21.89 -23.77
CA LEU A 4 19.17 -21.99 -22.32
C LEU A 4 18.26 -20.87 -21.80
N GLY A 5 18.36 -19.68 -22.38
CA GLY A 5 17.58 -18.50 -21.97
C GLY A 5 16.11 -18.59 -22.32
N VAL A 6 15.76 -19.06 -23.53
CA VAL A 6 14.34 -19.16 -23.94
C VAL A 6 13.58 -20.20 -23.12
N PRO A 7 14.10 -21.44 -22.92
CA PRO A 7 13.45 -22.39 -22.02
C PRO A 7 13.33 -21.87 -20.59
N PHE A 8 14.35 -21.15 -20.09
CA PHE A 8 14.30 -20.55 -18.75
C PHE A 8 13.25 -19.45 -18.63
N LEU A 9 13.13 -18.55 -19.61
CA LEU A 9 12.11 -17.50 -19.63
C LEU A 9 10.71 -18.08 -19.73
N LEU A 10 10.50 -19.06 -20.62
CA LEU A 10 9.21 -19.73 -20.76
C LEU A 10 8.85 -20.52 -19.50
N TRP A 11 9.81 -21.23 -18.89
CA TRP A 11 9.60 -21.95 -17.64
C TRP A 11 9.28 -20.99 -16.49
N GLY A 12 10.09 -19.94 -16.32
CA GLY A 12 9.91 -18.94 -15.28
C GLY A 12 8.58 -18.19 -15.41
N GLY A 13 8.22 -17.79 -16.64
CA GLY A 13 6.93 -17.19 -16.92
C GLY A 13 5.77 -18.15 -16.65
N TRP A 14 5.89 -19.40 -17.11
CA TRP A 14 4.84 -20.41 -16.95
C TRP A 14 4.56 -20.76 -15.49
N GLN A 15 5.59 -20.80 -14.64
CA GLN A 15 5.45 -21.02 -13.20
C GLN A 15 4.68 -19.89 -12.50
N GLN A 16 4.71 -18.69 -13.07
CA GLN A 16 4.12 -17.48 -12.50
C GLN A 16 2.74 -17.15 -13.07
N ARG A 17 2.22 -17.96 -14.00
CA ARG A 17 0.91 -17.75 -14.62
C ARG A 17 -0.22 -17.92 -13.59
N ARG A 18 -1.18 -17.01 -13.63
CA ARG A 18 -2.41 -17.04 -12.84
C ARG A 18 -3.60 -17.09 -13.78
N LEU A 19 -3.85 -18.31 -14.29
CA LEU A 19 -4.90 -18.62 -15.27
C LEU A 19 -6.04 -19.43 -14.64
N GLY A 20 -6.17 -19.42 -13.31
CA GLY A 20 -7.25 -20.10 -12.64
C GLY A 20 -8.60 -19.45 -12.95
N GLN A 21 -9.69 -20.20 -12.87
CA GLN A 21 -11.03 -19.65 -13.10
C GLN A 21 -11.33 -18.46 -12.17
N LYS A 22 -10.92 -18.58 -10.90
CA LYS A 22 -11.02 -17.53 -9.87
C LYS A 22 -10.10 -16.32 -10.09
N ASP A 23 -9.12 -16.41 -11.00
CA ASP A 23 -8.21 -15.32 -11.28
C ASP A 23 -8.79 -14.30 -12.27
N TRP A 24 -9.62 -14.78 -13.22
CA TRP A 24 -10.28 -13.97 -14.26
C TRP A 24 -11.72 -13.61 -13.91
N ASP A 25 -12.39 -14.43 -13.09
CA ASP A 25 -13.76 -14.21 -12.59
C ASP A 25 -13.76 -14.39 -11.06
N PRO A 26 -13.40 -13.34 -10.29
CA PRO A 26 -13.29 -13.42 -8.83
C PRO A 26 -14.64 -13.54 -8.13
N ASP A 27 -15.70 -13.01 -8.74
CA ASP A 27 -17.07 -12.98 -8.26
C ASP A 27 -17.94 -14.14 -8.76
N GLU A 28 -17.40 -14.96 -9.67
CA GLU A 28 -18.02 -16.17 -10.21
C GLU A 28 -19.39 -15.90 -10.86
N ASP A 29 -19.57 -14.69 -11.42
CA ASP A 29 -20.84 -14.24 -12.01
C ASP A 29 -20.96 -14.64 -13.51
N GLY A 30 -19.84 -15.08 -14.12
CA GLY A 30 -19.75 -15.51 -15.50
C GLY A 30 -19.79 -14.38 -16.54
N ASN A 31 -19.74 -13.11 -16.13
CA ASN A 31 -19.75 -11.95 -17.00
C ASN A 31 -18.44 -11.18 -16.91
N PHE A 32 -17.67 -11.17 -17.99
CA PHE A 32 -16.36 -10.56 -18.00
C PHE A 32 -16.41 -9.02 -18.01
N SER A 33 -16.12 -8.39 -16.87
CA SER A 33 -16.02 -6.94 -16.75
C SER A 33 -14.69 -6.41 -17.25
N GLY A 34 -14.67 -5.16 -17.69
CA GLY A 34 -13.44 -4.45 -18.06
C GLY A 34 -12.46 -4.34 -16.87
N ASP A 35 -12.96 -4.22 -15.64
CA ASP A 35 -12.10 -4.10 -14.45
C ASP A 35 -11.45 -5.45 -14.07
N GLU A 36 -12.17 -6.56 -14.26
CA GLU A 36 -11.64 -7.92 -14.11
C GLU A 36 -10.57 -8.24 -15.14
N LEU A 37 -10.77 -7.86 -16.40
CA LEU A 37 -9.77 -7.98 -17.46
C LEU A 37 -8.46 -7.29 -17.05
N MET A 38 -8.57 -6.08 -16.50
CA MET A 38 -7.42 -5.28 -16.11
C MET A 38 -6.71 -5.88 -14.90
N ALA A 39 -7.45 -6.37 -13.92
CA ALA A 39 -6.89 -7.12 -12.80
C ALA A 39 -6.18 -8.41 -13.26
N PHE A 40 -6.76 -9.12 -14.22
CA PHE A 40 -6.17 -10.32 -14.81
C PHE A 40 -4.87 -10.00 -15.57
N ILE A 41 -4.86 -8.92 -16.37
CA ILE A 41 -3.68 -8.42 -17.07
C ILE A 41 -2.58 -8.05 -16.07
N HIS A 42 -2.90 -7.36 -14.98
CA HIS A 42 -1.93 -7.01 -13.93
C HIS A 42 -1.30 -8.26 -13.31
N LYS A 43 -2.12 -9.23 -12.91
CA LYS A 43 -1.66 -10.50 -12.31
C LYS A 43 -0.74 -11.28 -13.24
N ASN A 44 -0.97 -11.22 -14.55
CA ASN A 44 -0.23 -11.95 -15.56
C ASN A 44 0.80 -11.10 -16.33
N LEU A 45 1.02 -9.83 -15.96
CA LEU A 45 1.86 -8.90 -16.73
C LEU A 45 3.28 -9.42 -16.93
N LYS A 46 3.89 -9.94 -15.86
CA LYS A 46 5.24 -10.50 -15.93
C LYS A 46 5.29 -11.73 -16.86
N PHE A 47 4.31 -12.62 -16.76
CA PHE A 47 4.19 -13.77 -17.66
C PHE A 47 4.07 -13.33 -19.13
N MET A 48 3.26 -12.30 -19.40
CA MET A 48 3.09 -11.78 -20.76
C MET A 48 4.38 -11.17 -21.32
N ILE A 49 5.13 -10.41 -20.52
CA ILE A 49 6.42 -9.85 -20.95
C ILE A 49 7.45 -10.96 -21.20
N ASP A 50 7.54 -11.95 -20.31
CA ASP A 50 8.45 -13.09 -20.48
C ASP A 50 8.11 -13.92 -21.72
N PHE A 51 6.82 -14.15 -21.98
CA PHE A 51 6.38 -14.87 -23.17
C PHE A 51 6.61 -14.06 -24.47
N ALA A 52 6.32 -12.76 -24.46
CA ALA A 52 6.55 -11.88 -25.61
C ALA A 52 8.05 -11.80 -25.95
N SER A 53 8.90 -11.65 -24.94
CA SER A 53 10.36 -11.65 -25.12
C SER A 53 10.88 -12.98 -25.67
N ALA A 54 10.40 -14.12 -25.13
CA ALA A 54 10.73 -15.44 -25.64
C ALA A 54 10.29 -15.64 -27.09
N GLY A 55 9.08 -15.22 -27.45
CA GLY A 55 8.56 -15.28 -28.82
C GLY A 55 9.39 -14.48 -29.82
N LEU A 56 9.80 -13.26 -29.44
CA LEU A 56 10.65 -12.42 -30.28
C LEU A 56 12.08 -12.96 -30.41
N ILE A 57 12.65 -13.57 -29.35
CA ILE A 57 13.95 -14.24 -29.43
C ILE A 57 13.89 -15.44 -30.38
N ILE A 58 12.81 -16.24 -30.35
CA ILE A 58 12.61 -17.34 -31.28
C ILE A 58 12.51 -16.81 -32.71
N LEU A 59 11.74 -15.74 -32.92
CA LEU A 59 11.60 -15.11 -34.23
C LEU A 59 12.93 -14.56 -34.75
N ALA A 60 13.75 -13.93 -33.90
CA ALA A 60 15.10 -13.49 -34.25
C ALA A 60 15.99 -14.67 -34.67
N TYR A 61 15.92 -15.78 -33.92
CA TYR A 61 16.69 -16.98 -34.20
C TYR A 61 16.28 -17.65 -35.53
N VAL A 62 14.98 -17.71 -35.82
CA VAL A 62 14.45 -18.22 -37.09
C VAL A 62 14.87 -17.32 -38.26
N ALA A 63 14.77 -16.00 -38.09
CA ALA A 63 15.21 -15.03 -39.10
C ALA A 63 16.71 -15.17 -39.42
N GLY A 64 17.55 -15.40 -38.40
CA GLY A 64 18.99 -15.61 -38.59
C GLY A 64 19.36 -16.95 -39.25
N TYR A 65 18.49 -17.96 -39.19
CA TYR A 65 18.72 -19.25 -39.87
C TYR A 65 18.55 -19.14 -41.40
N GLY A 66 17.71 -18.21 -41.86
CA GLY A 66 17.61 -17.84 -43.27
C GLY A 66 18.87 -17.07 -43.71
N ARG A 67 19.96 -17.77 -44.05
CA ARG A 67 21.24 -17.15 -44.47
C ARG A 67 21.15 -16.46 -45.85
N GLY A 68 20.40 -15.37 -45.96
CA GLY A 68 20.37 -14.44 -47.09
C GLY A 68 20.64 -13.01 -46.65
N ILE A 69 21.17 -12.17 -47.56
CA ILE A 69 21.54 -10.77 -47.28
C ILE A 69 20.33 -9.94 -46.78
N GLU A 70 19.12 -10.21 -47.26
CA GLU A 70 17.90 -9.50 -46.83
C GLU A 70 17.46 -9.86 -45.40
N TRP A 71 17.66 -11.12 -45.00
CA TRP A 71 17.28 -11.61 -43.66
C TRP A 71 18.13 -11.02 -42.55
N HIS A 72 19.36 -10.60 -42.85
CA HIS A 72 20.22 -9.93 -41.86
C HIS A 72 19.63 -8.60 -41.37
N ARG A 73 18.93 -7.85 -42.24
CA ARG A 73 18.25 -6.60 -41.84
C ARG A 73 17.06 -6.89 -40.91
N VAL A 74 16.29 -7.93 -41.22
CA VAL A 74 15.17 -8.38 -40.39
C VAL A 74 15.68 -8.87 -39.04
N GLU A 75 16.72 -9.69 -39.03
CA GLU A 75 17.38 -10.18 -37.82
C GLU A 75 17.79 -9.03 -36.89
N LEU A 76 18.53 -8.03 -37.41
CA LEU A 76 18.95 -6.86 -36.62
C LEU A 76 17.77 -6.06 -36.07
N THR A 77 16.70 -5.93 -36.86
CA THR A 77 15.47 -5.22 -36.43
C THR A 77 14.77 -5.96 -35.30
N VAL A 78 14.74 -7.29 -35.35
CA VAL A 78 14.13 -8.08 -34.27
C VAL A 78 15.01 -8.07 -33.03
N TRP A 79 16.34 -8.11 -33.18
CA TRP A 79 17.26 -7.98 -32.04
C TRP A 79 17.14 -6.63 -31.32
N SER A 80 16.90 -5.52 -32.04
CA SER A 80 16.69 -4.23 -31.40
C SER A 80 15.42 -4.21 -30.55
N MET A 81 14.34 -4.81 -31.03
CA MET A 81 13.09 -4.97 -30.28
C MET A 81 13.26 -5.87 -29.05
N VAL A 82 13.95 -7.01 -29.21
CA VAL A 82 14.27 -7.94 -28.11
C VAL A 82 15.07 -7.25 -27.01
N SER A 83 16.05 -6.42 -27.39
CA SER A 83 16.88 -5.70 -26.43
C SER A 83 16.04 -4.83 -25.50
N VAL A 84 15.11 -4.04 -26.04
CA VAL A 84 14.24 -3.16 -25.25
C VAL A 84 13.44 -3.96 -24.21
N LEU A 85 12.80 -5.05 -24.63
CA LEU A 85 12.02 -5.90 -23.72
C LEU A 85 12.89 -6.60 -22.67
N LEU A 86 14.11 -6.99 -23.04
CA LEU A 86 15.06 -7.59 -22.10
C LEU A 86 15.48 -6.59 -21.02
N TRP A 87 15.71 -5.32 -21.38
CA TRP A 87 15.99 -4.25 -20.43
C TRP A 87 14.75 -3.94 -19.56
N SER A 88 13.54 -3.98 -20.12
CA SER A 88 12.31 -3.85 -19.33
C SER A 88 12.17 -4.97 -18.28
N ASN A 89 12.62 -6.18 -18.60
CA ASN A 89 12.61 -7.31 -17.66
C ASN A 89 13.52 -7.13 -16.44
N LEU A 90 14.51 -6.21 -16.49
CA LEU A 90 15.28 -5.86 -15.30
C LEU A 90 14.41 -5.25 -14.20
N LEU A 91 13.37 -4.49 -14.56
CA LEU A 91 12.44 -3.92 -13.57
C LEU A 91 11.77 -5.03 -12.74
N ASN A 92 11.50 -6.18 -13.35
CA ASN A 92 10.95 -7.34 -12.65
C ASN A 92 11.99 -8.01 -11.73
N ILE A 93 13.27 -7.95 -12.09
CA ILE A 93 14.37 -8.49 -11.28
C ILE A 93 14.65 -7.58 -10.07
N ILE A 94 14.46 -6.26 -10.19
CA ILE A 94 14.70 -5.33 -9.07
C ILE A 94 13.54 -5.27 -8.06
N MET A 95 12.38 -5.83 -8.40
CA MET A 95 11.19 -5.88 -7.52
C MET A 95 11.46 -6.35 -6.07
N PRO A 96 12.34 -7.34 -5.80
CA PRO A 96 12.62 -7.79 -4.44
C PRO A 96 13.42 -6.78 -3.62
N VAL A 97 13.97 -5.73 -4.24
CA VAL A 97 14.67 -4.65 -3.55
C VAL A 97 13.64 -3.65 -3.05
N LYS A 98 13.43 -3.55 -1.74
CA LYS A 98 12.35 -2.76 -1.11
C LYS A 98 12.14 -1.37 -1.72
N PHE A 99 13.21 -0.59 -1.89
CA PHE A 99 13.12 0.77 -2.44
C PHE A 99 12.55 0.77 -3.87
N PHE A 100 13.11 -0.04 -4.77
CA PHE A 100 12.68 -0.07 -6.16
C PHE A 100 11.40 -0.87 -6.38
N GLY A 101 11.16 -1.91 -5.58
CA GLY A 101 9.98 -2.74 -5.65
C GLY A 101 8.69 -1.95 -5.41
N ILE A 102 8.69 -1.06 -4.41
CA ILE A 102 7.55 -0.17 -4.15
C ILE A 102 7.29 0.72 -5.38
N LEU A 103 8.33 1.32 -5.97
CA LEU A 103 8.18 2.16 -7.17
C LEU A 103 7.61 1.39 -8.35
N VAL A 104 8.14 0.20 -8.64
CA VAL A 104 7.70 -0.64 -9.76
C VAL A 104 6.24 -1.09 -9.56
N ILE A 105 5.84 -1.47 -8.34
CA ILE A 105 4.46 -1.89 -8.06
C ILE A 105 3.49 -0.72 -8.26
N ILE A 106 3.85 0.49 -7.80
CA ILE A 106 3.02 1.69 -7.99
C ILE A 106 2.87 2.01 -9.47
N ILE A 107 3.98 2.00 -10.23
CA ILE A 107 3.95 2.27 -11.69
C ILE A 107 3.06 1.25 -12.40
N TYR A 108 3.19 -0.05 -12.10
CA TYR A 108 2.34 -1.07 -12.74
C TYR A 108 0.86 -0.96 -12.34
N LYS A 109 0.56 -0.53 -11.11
CA LYS A 109 -0.81 -0.28 -10.65
C LYS A 109 -1.43 0.92 -11.40
N MET A 110 -0.69 2.02 -11.51
CA MET A 110 -1.08 3.21 -12.26
C MET A 110 -1.29 2.93 -13.75
N LEU A 111 -0.40 2.14 -14.36
CA LEU A 111 -0.41 1.87 -15.79
C LEU A 111 -1.55 0.93 -16.20
N ILE A 112 -1.88 -0.08 -15.39
CA ILE A 112 -3.03 -0.95 -15.69
C ILE A 112 -4.36 -0.31 -15.30
N GLY A 113 -4.47 0.35 -14.14
CA GLY A 113 -5.78 0.72 -13.58
C GLY A 113 -6.54 1.72 -14.46
N ASP A 114 -5.96 2.90 -14.63
CA ASP A 114 -6.64 4.03 -15.29
C ASP A 114 -6.05 4.35 -16.66
N PHE A 115 -4.73 4.21 -16.82
CA PHE A 115 -4.01 4.67 -18.00
C PHE A 115 -4.52 4.05 -19.31
N PHE A 116 -4.72 2.74 -19.36
CA PHE A 116 -5.22 2.07 -20.56
C PHE A 116 -6.63 2.52 -20.97
N LYS A 117 -7.52 2.81 -20.02
CA LYS A 117 -8.88 3.30 -20.32
C LYS A 117 -8.82 4.64 -21.07
N PHE A 118 -7.95 5.54 -20.59
CA PHE A 118 -7.72 6.83 -21.24
C PHE A 118 -6.98 6.70 -22.57
N VAL A 119 -6.02 5.78 -22.69
CA VAL A 119 -5.30 5.52 -23.94
C VAL A 119 -6.23 5.02 -25.04
N VAL A 120 -7.23 4.19 -24.72
CA VAL A 120 -8.24 3.77 -25.71
C VAL A 120 -9.04 4.96 -26.26
N ILE A 121 -9.48 5.87 -25.39
CA ILE A 121 -10.18 7.10 -25.80
C ILE A 121 -9.26 7.96 -26.68
N TYR A 122 -7.99 8.07 -26.28
CA TYR A 122 -6.97 8.80 -27.04
C TYR A 122 -6.73 8.20 -28.44
N PHE A 123 -6.69 6.86 -28.58
CA PHE A 123 -6.56 6.20 -29.89
C PHE A 123 -7.76 6.45 -30.81
N ILE A 124 -8.99 6.44 -30.28
CA ILE A 124 -10.19 6.77 -31.06
C ILE A 124 -10.09 8.20 -31.58
N MET A 125 -9.66 9.14 -30.73
CA MET A 125 -9.47 10.54 -31.10
C MET A 125 -8.36 10.73 -32.15
N ILE A 126 -7.20 10.09 -31.98
CA ILE A 126 -6.13 10.05 -32.98
C ILE A 126 -6.67 9.55 -34.31
N GLY A 127 -7.44 8.45 -34.29
CA GLY A 127 -8.03 7.87 -35.49
C GLY A 127 -8.85 8.90 -36.25
N GLY A 128 -9.78 9.59 -35.57
CA GLY A 128 -10.63 10.60 -36.18
C GLY A 128 -9.85 11.79 -36.76
N PHE A 129 -8.94 12.37 -35.99
CA PHE A 129 -8.13 13.51 -36.44
C PHE A 129 -7.12 13.14 -37.53
N SER A 130 -6.58 11.92 -37.51
CA SER A 130 -5.65 11.45 -38.53
C SER A 130 -6.29 11.42 -39.92
N GLN A 131 -7.58 11.05 -40.01
CA GLN A 131 -8.31 11.07 -41.27
C GLN A 131 -8.55 12.49 -41.76
N ALA A 132 -8.93 13.41 -40.86
CA ALA A 132 -9.11 14.82 -41.20
C ALA A 132 -7.83 15.45 -41.75
N VAL A 133 -6.70 15.19 -41.07
CA VAL A 133 -5.37 15.64 -41.50
C VAL A 133 -4.96 15.00 -42.82
N PHE A 134 -5.18 13.69 -42.98
CA PHE A 134 -4.91 13.00 -44.24
C PHE A 134 -5.68 13.61 -45.42
N CYS A 135 -6.95 13.95 -45.24
CA CYS A 135 -7.74 14.64 -46.27
C CYS A 135 -7.23 16.05 -46.58
N LEU A 136 -6.74 16.81 -45.58
CA LEU A 136 -6.15 18.13 -45.80
C LEU A 136 -4.92 18.07 -46.73
N PHE A 137 -4.09 17.04 -46.59
CA PHE A 137 -2.88 16.85 -47.39
C PHE A 137 -3.11 16.25 -48.79
N GLN A 138 -4.32 15.75 -49.09
CA GLN A 138 -4.68 15.27 -50.42
C GLN A 138 -5.21 16.35 -51.37
N MET A 139 -5.27 17.62 -50.92
CA MET A 139 -5.79 18.69 -51.76
C MET A 139 -4.86 18.94 -52.98
N PRO A 140 -5.42 19.21 -54.18
CA PRO A 140 -4.67 19.21 -55.45
C PRO A 140 -3.54 20.24 -55.56
N ASP A 141 -3.57 21.29 -54.73
CA ASP A 141 -2.65 22.44 -54.79
C ASP A 141 -1.33 22.21 -54.01
N PHE A 142 -1.07 21.00 -53.53
CA PHE A 142 0.12 20.69 -52.74
C PHE A 142 1.39 20.47 -53.60
N PRO A 143 2.57 20.97 -53.16
CA PRO A 143 3.83 20.63 -53.80
C PRO A 143 4.10 19.12 -53.72
N GLU A 144 4.40 18.49 -54.87
CA GLU A 144 4.69 17.06 -55.06
C GLU A 144 5.65 16.46 -54.01
N LYS A 145 6.60 17.26 -53.49
CA LYS A 145 7.58 16.84 -52.48
C LYS A 145 6.97 16.50 -51.12
N MET A 146 5.87 17.15 -50.72
CA MET A 146 5.21 16.90 -49.44
C MET A 146 4.14 15.81 -49.57
N GLN A 147 3.50 15.71 -50.75
CA GLN A 147 2.59 14.60 -51.09
C GLN A 147 3.27 13.23 -50.98
N MET A 148 4.54 13.12 -51.39
CA MET A 148 5.33 11.87 -51.33
C MET A 148 5.63 11.40 -49.89
N MET A 149 5.74 12.31 -48.92
CA MET A 149 6.02 11.96 -47.52
C MET A 149 4.72 11.56 -46.77
N ASP A 150 3.54 11.93 -47.26
CA ASP A 150 2.26 11.78 -46.57
C ASP A 150 1.24 10.84 -47.26
N VAL A 151 1.68 10.03 -48.25
CA VAL A 151 0.82 9.05 -48.96
C VAL A 151 0.19 8.01 -48.02
N TYR A 152 0.81 7.73 -46.87
CA TYR A 152 0.35 6.71 -45.93
C TYR A 152 -0.41 7.32 -44.75
N PRO A 153 -1.62 6.80 -44.41
CA PRO A 153 -2.41 7.30 -43.27
C PRO A 153 -1.68 7.14 -41.93
N GLY A 154 -0.72 6.21 -41.84
CA GLY A 154 0.13 6.05 -40.65
C GLY A 154 1.03 7.26 -40.35
N ASN A 155 1.42 8.03 -41.37
CA ASN A 155 2.25 9.23 -41.18
C ASN A 155 1.44 10.37 -40.55
N ALA A 156 0.14 10.48 -40.88
CA ALA A 156 -0.76 11.43 -40.21
C ALA A 156 -0.92 11.11 -38.72
N ILE A 157 -1.04 9.82 -38.36
CA ILE A 157 -1.07 9.37 -36.96
C ILE A 157 0.23 9.74 -36.24
N LEU A 158 1.38 9.37 -36.80
CA LEU A 158 2.69 9.66 -36.22
C LEU A 158 2.89 11.17 -36.02
N ARG A 159 2.48 11.97 -37.01
CA ARG A 159 2.56 13.43 -36.96
C ARG A 159 1.72 14.00 -35.82
N LEU A 160 0.48 13.56 -35.64
CA LEU A 160 -0.37 14.01 -34.54
C LEU A 160 0.22 13.65 -33.17
N ILE A 161 0.84 12.47 -33.05
CA ILE A 161 1.54 12.06 -31.82
C ILE A 161 2.75 12.96 -31.55
N MET A 162 3.63 13.15 -32.53
CA MET A 162 4.81 14.02 -32.40
C MET A 162 4.42 15.47 -32.12
N MET A 163 3.33 15.94 -32.73
CA MET A 163 2.77 17.26 -32.48
C MET A 163 2.28 17.40 -31.03
N SER A 164 1.67 16.36 -30.46
CA SER A 164 1.25 16.36 -29.05
C SER A 164 2.44 16.35 -28.08
N LEU A 165 3.58 15.79 -28.51
CA LEU A 165 4.84 15.81 -27.75
C LEU A 165 5.60 17.13 -27.89
N GLY A 166 5.19 18.01 -28.81
CA GLY A 166 5.84 19.28 -29.09
C GLY A 166 7.02 19.21 -30.07
N ASP A 167 7.19 18.10 -30.79
CA ASP A 167 8.35 17.79 -31.65
C ASP A 167 8.10 18.05 -33.16
N VAL A 168 7.26 19.05 -33.50
CA VAL A 168 6.90 19.34 -34.90
C VAL A 168 6.90 20.85 -35.16
N ASP A 169 7.59 21.28 -36.23
CA ASP A 169 7.54 22.66 -36.72
C ASP A 169 6.17 22.96 -37.36
N GLN A 170 5.24 23.38 -36.51
CA GLN A 170 3.86 23.66 -36.87
C GLN A 170 3.74 24.81 -37.89
N GLN A 171 4.66 25.78 -37.89
CA GLN A 171 4.59 26.95 -38.76
C GLN A 171 4.96 26.61 -40.20
N ALA A 172 6.00 25.81 -40.40
CA ALA A 172 6.35 25.31 -41.73
C ALA A 172 5.18 24.53 -42.36
N LEU A 173 4.54 23.67 -41.57
CA LEU A 173 3.41 22.84 -42.03
C LEU A 173 2.16 23.63 -42.40
N ILE A 174 1.81 24.66 -41.63
CA ILE A 174 0.64 25.49 -41.91
C ILE A 174 0.85 26.27 -43.22
N ASN A 175 2.05 26.82 -43.41
CA ASN A 175 2.37 27.66 -44.56
C ASN A 175 2.44 26.87 -45.88
N GLU A 176 2.71 25.57 -45.82
CA GLU A 176 2.79 24.70 -47.00
C GLU A 176 1.44 24.07 -47.38
N THR A 177 0.37 24.33 -46.62
CA THR A 177 -0.97 23.77 -46.87
C THR A 177 -1.84 24.69 -47.72
N ALA A 178 -2.64 24.10 -48.62
CA ALA A 178 -3.57 24.82 -49.52
C ALA A 178 -4.57 25.74 -48.79
N SER A 179 -4.99 25.37 -47.57
CA SER A 179 -5.85 26.19 -46.71
C SER A 179 -5.22 26.35 -45.32
N PRO A 180 -4.33 27.36 -45.11
CA PRO A 180 -3.62 27.54 -43.84
C PRO A 180 -4.59 27.78 -42.67
N ASP A 181 -5.71 28.45 -42.92
CA ASP A 181 -6.70 28.77 -41.88
C ASP A 181 -7.37 27.50 -41.34
N ILE A 182 -7.83 26.60 -42.22
CA ILE A 182 -8.54 25.36 -41.82
C ILE A 182 -7.56 24.43 -41.10
N THR A 183 -6.35 24.28 -41.64
CA THR A 183 -5.29 23.47 -41.03
C THR A 183 -4.92 23.98 -39.65
N THR A 184 -4.82 25.30 -39.46
CA THR A 184 -4.57 25.91 -38.16
C THR A 184 -5.67 25.55 -37.15
N TRP A 185 -6.94 25.64 -37.54
CA TRP A 185 -8.07 25.29 -36.66
C TRP A 185 -8.09 23.81 -36.29
N VAL A 186 -7.88 22.91 -37.26
CA VAL A 186 -7.85 21.46 -37.00
C VAL A 186 -6.73 21.11 -36.02
N TYR A 187 -5.54 21.66 -36.21
CA TYR A 187 -4.41 21.44 -35.30
C TYR A 187 -4.58 22.08 -33.94
N LEU A 188 -5.19 23.28 -33.86
CA LEU A 188 -5.49 23.93 -32.58
C LEU A 188 -6.51 23.12 -31.78
N CYS A 189 -7.58 22.64 -32.42
CA CYS A 189 -8.57 21.77 -31.80
C CYS A 189 -7.94 20.45 -31.32
N TRP A 190 -7.08 19.85 -32.14
CA TRP A 190 -6.32 18.66 -31.76
C TRP A 190 -5.47 18.91 -30.50
N LEU A 191 -4.67 19.98 -30.50
CA LEU A 191 -3.80 20.32 -29.36
C LEU A 191 -4.62 20.52 -28.08
N MET A 192 -5.70 21.30 -28.13
CA MET A 192 -6.53 21.55 -26.96
C MET A 192 -7.17 20.26 -26.41
N LEU A 193 -7.76 19.43 -27.27
CA LEU A 193 -8.40 18.17 -26.85
C LEU A 193 -7.37 17.14 -26.35
N SER A 194 -6.24 17.02 -27.04
CA SER A 194 -5.13 16.14 -26.65
C SER A 194 -4.58 16.54 -25.28
N THR A 195 -4.30 17.83 -25.05
CA THR A 195 -3.80 18.31 -23.76
C THR A 195 -4.81 18.08 -22.63
N VAL A 196 -6.11 18.33 -22.85
CA VAL A 196 -7.14 18.06 -21.83
C VAL A 196 -7.19 16.57 -21.47
N LEU A 197 -7.13 15.67 -22.47
CA LEU A 197 -7.13 14.23 -22.21
C LEU A 197 -5.87 13.76 -21.48
N LEU A 198 -4.69 14.28 -21.85
CA LEU A 198 -3.43 13.96 -21.17
C LEU A 198 -3.40 14.49 -19.73
N ILE A 199 -3.96 15.67 -19.47
CA ILE A 199 -4.11 16.19 -18.11
C ILE A 199 -5.11 15.34 -17.31
N ASN A 200 -6.24 14.92 -17.90
CA ASN A 200 -7.20 14.05 -17.23
C ASN A 200 -6.58 12.71 -16.84
N LEU A 201 -5.70 12.16 -17.69
CA LEU A 201 -4.89 10.99 -17.38
C LEU A 201 -3.94 11.24 -16.19
N LEU A 202 -3.24 12.38 -16.18
CA LEU A 202 -2.28 12.73 -15.11
C LEU A 202 -2.99 12.89 -13.75
N ILE A 203 -4.16 13.55 -13.73
CA ILE A 203 -4.95 13.79 -12.52
C ILE A 203 -5.50 12.47 -11.96
N ALA A 204 -6.06 11.60 -12.80
CA ALA A 204 -6.57 10.30 -12.37
C ALA A 204 -5.47 9.45 -11.70
N MET A 205 -4.28 9.45 -12.31
CA MET A 205 -3.11 8.74 -11.80
C MET A 205 -2.64 9.27 -10.43
N MET A 206 -2.55 10.59 -10.26
CA MET A 206 -2.13 11.17 -8.98
C MET A 206 -3.21 11.05 -7.89
N GLY A 207 -4.50 11.07 -8.25
CA GLY A 207 -5.62 10.90 -7.32
C GLY A 207 -5.61 9.58 -6.56
N GLN A 208 -5.47 8.45 -7.27
CA GLN A 208 -5.44 7.11 -6.63
C GLN A 208 -4.22 6.85 -5.73
N THR A 209 -3.12 7.58 -5.94
CA THR A 209 -1.89 7.41 -5.15
C THR A 209 -1.94 8.19 -3.84
N TYR A 210 -2.76 9.26 -3.80
CA TYR A 210 -2.93 10.11 -2.63
C TYR A 210 -3.99 9.57 -1.66
N ASP A 211 -5.03 8.91 -2.18
CA ASP A 211 -6.14 8.39 -1.36
C ASP A 211 -5.83 7.05 -0.64
N SER A 212 -4.71 6.40 -0.93
CA SER A 212 -4.31 5.18 -0.20
C SER A 212 -3.48 5.54 1.03
N ASP A 213 -4.02 5.30 2.22
CA ASP A 213 -3.34 5.45 3.51
C ASP A 213 -1.93 4.82 3.47
N MET A 214 -0.91 5.57 3.89
CA MET A 214 0.50 5.17 3.77
C MET A 214 0.82 3.81 4.44
N GLU A 215 0.04 3.37 5.43
CA GLU A 215 0.17 2.05 6.06
C GLU A 215 -0.09 0.88 5.09
N ASP A 216 -0.93 1.06 4.08
CA ASP A 216 -1.22 0.01 3.09
C ASP A 216 -0.13 -0.11 2.02
N THR A 217 0.69 0.92 1.84
CA THR A 217 1.81 0.88 0.88
C THR A 217 2.88 -0.14 1.29
N HIS A 218 3.15 -0.30 2.59
CA HIS A 218 4.11 -1.33 3.05
C HIS A 218 3.58 -2.74 2.78
N LYS A 219 2.29 -2.96 3.03
CA LYS A 219 1.61 -4.23 2.73
C LYS A 219 1.68 -4.53 1.24
N THR A 220 1.55 -3.50 0.40
CA THR A 220 1.60 -3.60 -1.06
C THR A 220 2.90 -4.23 -1.58
N TRP A 221 4.05 -4.02 -0.91
CA TRP A 221 5.31 -4.66 -1.31
C TRP A 221 5.60 -5.99 -0.58
N ILE A 222 5.26 -6.10 0.71
CA ILE A 222 5.63 -7.29 1.50
C ILE A 222 4.92 -8.56 0.99
N PHE A 223 3.69 -8.44 0.48
CA PHE A 223 2.95 -9.60 -0.05
C PHE A 223 3.61 -10.19 -1.31
N PRO A 224 3.88 -9.41 -2.39
CA PRO A 224 4.67 -9.89 -3.52
C PRO A 224 6.04 -10.44 -3.13
N PHE A 225 6.72 -9.77 -2.19
CA PHE A 225 8.03 -10.21 -1.72
C PHE A 225 7.95 -11.56 -0.99
N ALA A 226 7.03 -11.73 -0.04
CA ALA A 226 6.84 -12.97 0.69
C ALA A 226 6.47 -14.13 -0.24
N HIS A 227 5.58 -13.89 -1.20
CA HIS A 227 5.24 -14.88 -2.23
C HIS A 227 6.48 -15.30 -3.04
N LEU A 228 7.31 -14.34 -3.43
CA LEU A 228 8.54 -14.61 -4.16
C LEU A 228 9.52 -15.45 -3.33
N VAL A 229 9.73 -15.08 -2.06
CA VAL A 229 10.60 -15.83 -1.14
C VAL A 229 10.13 -17.27 -0.98
N LEU A 230 8.83 -17.49 -0.73
CA LEU A 230 8.26 -18.84 -0.60
C LEU A 230 8.36 -19.65 -1.91
N THR A 231 8.22 -18.99 -3.06
CA THR A 231 8.40 -19.64 -4.36
C THR A 231 9.84 -20.12 -4.54
N TYR A 232 10.82 -19.28 -4.22
CA TYR A 232 12.24 -19.66 -4.28
C TYR A 232 12.59 -20.73 -3.25
N GLU A 233 12.07 -20.63 -2.03
CA GLU A 233 12.23 -21.66 -1.01
C GLU A 233 11.66 -23.00 -1.47
N GLY A 234 10.49 -22.99 -2.13
CA GLY A 234 9.88 -24.17 -2.73
C GLY A 234 10.80 -24.89 -3.73
N GLN A 235 11.59 -24.12 -4.50
CA GLN A 235 12.53 -24.61 -5.51
C GLN A 235 13.84 -25.15 -4.93
N LEU A 236 14.16 -24.91 -3.66
CA LEU A 236 15.37 -25.42 -3.02
C LEU A 236 15.30 -26.95 -2.82
N SER A 237 16.47 -27.60 -2.86
CA SER A 237 16.61 -29.00 -2.50
C SER A 237 16.31 -29.22 -1.01
N ASN A 238 15.91 -30.43 -0.62
CA ASN A 238 15.65 -30.75 0.80
C ASN A 238 16.89 -30.55 1.68
N ALA A 239 18.09 -30.79 1.14
CA ALA A 239 19.33 -30.54 1.86
C ALA A 239 19.55 -29.04 2.13
N ASP A 240 19.29 -28.19 1.13
CA ASP A 240 19.43 -26.73 1.27
C ASP A 240 18.38 -26.14 2.20
N LYS A 241 17.13 -26.66 2.17
CA LYS A 241 16.06 -26.26 3.10
C LYS A 241 16.45 -26.50 4.56
N VAL A 242 17.08 -27.64 4.85
CA VAL A 242 17.58 -27.96 6.20
C VAL A 242 18.79 -27.08 6.56
N ARG A 243 19.70 -26.85 5.60
CA ARG A 243 20.92 -26.06 5.80
C ARG A 243 20.64 -24.58 6.10
N PHE A 244 19.69 -23.98 5.39
CA PHE A 244 19.34 -22.56 5.52
C PHE A 244 18.12 -22.32 6.42
N ARG A 245 17.68 -23.33 7.17
CA ARG A 245 16.58 -23.21 8.11
C ARG A 245 16.87 -22.12 9.14
N SER A 246 15.95 -21.19 9.27
CA SER A 246 16.00 -20.14 10.29
C SER A 246 15.31 -20.59 11.59
N GLY A 247 15.68 -19.97 12.71
CA GLY A 247 15.19 -20.30 14.05
C GLY A 247 16.19 -21.12 14.88
N THR A 248 16.07 -21.04 16.20
CA THR A 248 16.93 -21.77 17.12
C THR A 248 16.30 -23.14 17.41
N PRO A 249 17.06 -24.24 17.39
CA PRO A 249 16.56 -25.54 17.87
C PRO A 249 16.11 -25.39 19.33
N GLY A 250 14.97 -25.97 19.70
CA GLY A 250 14.52 -25.98 21.09
C GLY A 250 15.60 -26.59 21.99
N THR A 251 16.23 -25.78 22.84
CA THR A 251 17.12 -26.27 23.88
C THR A 251 16.30 -26.52 25.13
N THR A 252 16.42 -27.72 25.68
CA THR A 252 15.89 -28.13 26.97
C THR A 252 16.42 -27.20 28.06
N GLU A 253 15.65 -26.19 28.47
CA GLU A 253 15.86 -25.59 29.78
C GLU A 253 15.39 -26.63 30.80
N MET A 254 16.32 -27.13 31.63
CA MET A 254 15.99 -28.02 32.75
C MET A 254 15.13 -27.24 33.77
N GLY A 255 13.82 -27.31 33.60
CA GLY A 255 12.86 -26.57 34.41
C GLY A 255 11.46 -27.16 34.34
N HIS A 256 11.25 -28.22 35.11
CA HIS A 256 9.98 -28.65 35.73
C HIS A 256 8.70 -28.76 34.89
N ASP A 257 8.78 -29.13 33.60
CA ASP A 257 7.61 -29.71 32.92
C ASP A 257 8.04 -30.68 31.80
N ASN A 258 7.92 -31.98 32.06
CA ASN A 258 8.47 -33.05 31.22
C ASN A 258 7.73 -33.28 29.88
N ASN A 259 6.86 -32.34 29.47
CA ASN A 259 6.03 -32.46 28.26
C ASN A 259 6.18 -31.29 27.27
N MET A 260 7.12 -30.37 27.47
CA MET A 260 7.37 -29.33 26.47
C MET A 260 8.13 -29.92 25.27
N GLU A 261 7.39 -30.17 24.20
CA GLU A 261 7.94 -30.58 22.90
C GLU A 261 9.06 -29.62 22.46
N ASN A 262 10.16 -30.19 21.96
CA ASN A 262 11.32 -29.49 21.40
C ASN A 262 10.95 -28.76 20.10
N GLU A 263 10.01 -27.83 20.15
CA GLU A 263 9.63 -27.03 19.00
C GLU A 263 10.67 -25.94 18.73
N PRO A 264 11.12 -25.78 17.48
CA PRO A 264 12.01 -24.69 17.10
C PRO A 264 11.28 -23.35 17.26
N PHE A 265 12.01 -22.33 17.72
CA PHE A 265 11.42 -21.02 17.98
C PHE A 265 12.26 -19.89 17.36
N PHE A 266 11.60 -18.76 17.12
CA PHE A 266 12.22 -17.52 16.68
C PHE A 266 12.29 -16.54 17.84
N GLN A 267 13.48 -15.99 18.10
CA GLN A 267 13.64 -14.90 19.05
C GLN A 267 13.37 -13.58 18.34
N ILE A 268 12.34 -12.87 18.77
CA ILE A 268 12.01 -11.53 18.27
C ILE A 268 12.34 -10.55 19.39
N LYS A 269 13.32 -9.68 19.16
CA LYS A 269 13.62 -8.58 20.09
C LYS A 269 12.69 -7.42 19.74
N ILE A 270 11.65 -7.24 20.54
CA ILE A 270 10.76 -6.09 20.44
C ILE A 270 11.43 -4.97 21.24
N GLU A 271 11.98 -3.98 20.55
CA GLU A 271 12.38 -2.74 21.20
C GLU A 271 11.08 -1.99 21.51
N GLY A 272 10.75 -1.84 22.80
CA GLY A 272 9.51 -1.21 23.23
C GLY A 272 9.41 0.20 22.68
N ASP A 273 8.22 0.56 22.19
CA ASP A 273 7.96 1.86 21.62
C ASP A 273 8.23 2.93 22.68
N LYS A 274 9.28 3.75 22.48
CA LYS A 274 9.70 4.77 23.45
C LYS A 274 8.56 5.75 23.74
N GLU A 275 7.62 5.89 22.81
CA GLU A 275 6.42 6.72 22.94
C GLU A 275 5.35 6.09 23.86
N GLN A 276 5.10 4.78 23.77
CA GLN A 276 4.21 4.10 24.73
C GLN A 276 4.82 4.10 26.14
N ALA A 277 6.13 3.84 26.25
CA ALA A 277 6.82 3.85 27.53
C ALA A 277 6.73 5.23 28.23
N ALA A 278 6.87 6.32 27.46
CA ALA A 278 6.71 7.69 27.96
C ALA A 278 5.26 7.99 28.38
N LYS A 279 4.26 7.56 27.60
CA LYS A 279 2.83 7.71 27.95
C LYS A 279 2.47 6.93 29.21
N ASP A 280 2.96 5.70 29.36
CA ASP A 280 2.74 4.85 30.54
C ASP A 280 3.44 5.41 31.80
N GLU A 281 4.59 6.06 31.64
CA GLU A 281 5.27 6.78 32.72
C GLU A 281 4.50 8.03 33.16
N GLN A 282 3.96 8.78 32.19
CA GLN A 282 3.16 9.98 32.45
C GLN A 282 1.84 9.63 33.17
N ILE A 283 1.17 8.55 32.78
CA ILE A 283 -0.02 8.02 33.46
C ILE A 283 0.33 7.55 34.88
N ARG A 284 1.49 6.90 35.08
CA ARG A 284 1.95 6.52 36.43
C ARG A 284 2.20 7.73 37.33
N ALA A 285 2.82 8.78 36.80
CA ALA A 285 3.05 10.02 37.54
C ALA A 285 1.72 10.69 37.95
N GLN A 286 0.75 10.74 37.03
CA GLN A 286 -0.57 11.33 37.29
C GLN A 286 -1.35 10.53 38.35
N LYS A 287 -1.33 9.19 38.29
CA LYS A 287 -1.96 8.33 39.31
C LYS A 287 -1.31 8.48 40.68
N LYS A 288 0.02 8.64 40.73
CA LYS A 288 0.75 8.85 42.00
C LYS A 288 0.41 10.20 42.62
N ALA A 289 0.34 11.26 41.81
CA ALA A 289 -0.08 12.58 42.28
C ALA A 289 -1.52 12.58 42.83
N HIS A 290 -2.44 11.87 42.15
CA HIS A 290 -3.81 11.73 42.61
C HIS A 290 -3.90 11.00 43.97
N ARG A 291 -3.12 9.92 44.17
CA ARG A 291 -3.06 9.22 45.46
C ARG A 291 -2.57 10.11 46.60
N LEU A 292 -1.50 10.86 46.38
CA LEU A 292 -0.97 11.79 47.39
C LEU A 292 -1.98 12.88 47.76
N CYS A 293 -2.72 13.39 46.77
CA CYS A 293 -3.77 14.39 47.01
C CYS A 293 -4.95 13.81 47.81
N LEU A 294 -5.32 12.55 47.56
CA LEU A 294 -6.34 11.86 48.36
C LEU A 294 -5.88 11.62 49.81
N GLU A 295 -4.61 11.26 50.02
CA GLU A 295 -4.04 11.12 51.37
C GLU A 295 -4.05 12.46 52.12
N GLU A 296 -3.66 13.56 51.48
CA GLU A 296 -3.72 14.90 52.09
C GLU A 296 -5.16 15.31 52.44
N LEU A 297 -6.13 15.06 51.55
CA LEU A 297 -7.55 15.33 51.82
C LEU A 297 -8.07 14.50 53.00
N SER A 298 -7.73 13.21 53.08
CA SER A 298 -8.12 12.34 54.20
C SER A 298 -7.50 12.80 55.53
N SER A 299 -6.27 13.33 55.50
CA SER A 299 -5.62 13.89 56.68
C SER A 299 -6.28 15.20 57.15
N PHE A 300 -6.79 16.00 56.21
CA PHE A 300 -7.49 17.24 56.49
C PHE A 300 -8.88 16.98 57.07
N GLU A 301 -9.62 15.98 56.55
CA GLU A 301 -10.88 15.52 57.13
C GLU A 301 -10.68 15.00 58.57
N GLY A 302 -9.68 14.15 58.80
CA GLY A 302 -9.36 13.68 60.16
C GLY A 302 -8.98 14.82 61.12
N GLY A 303 -8.33 15.87 60.62
CA GLY A 303 -8.04 17.08 61.37
C GLY A 303 -9.29 17.90 61.72
N LEU A 304 -10.27 17.95 60.81
CA LEU A 304 -11.54 18.65 61.02
C LEU A 304 -12.39 17.92 62.07
N ASP A 305 -12.43 16.58 62.01
CA ASP A 305 -13.13 15.74 62.98
C ASP A 305 -12.58 15.92 64.39
N ALA A 306 -11.25 15.94 64.55
CA ALA A 306 -10.60 16.19 65.84
C ALA A 306 -10.89 17.60 66.40
N LEU A 307 -11.05 18.60 65.53
CA LEU A 307 -11.38 19.97 65.91
C LEU A 307 -12.84 20.08 66.35
N THR A 308 -13.74 19.35 65.68
CA THR A 308 -15.15 19.24 66.02
C THR A 308 -15.32 18.56 67.38
N GLU A 309 -14.56 17.48 67.61
CA GLU A 309 -14.55 16.75 68.89
C GLU A 309 -13.97 17.59 70.04
N GLY A 310 -12.94 18.41 69.76
CA GLY A 310 -12.40 19.37 70.72
C GLY A 310 -13.37 20.50 71.08
N ILE A 311 -14.13 21.03 70.10
CA ILE A 311 -15.19 22.00 70.34
C ILE A 311 -16.31 21.37 71.18
N ASP A 312 -16.65 20.10 70.92
CA ASP A 312 -17.69 19.39 71.62
C ASP A 312 -17.30 19.06 73.08
N GLN A 313 -16.02 18.78 73.33
CA GLN A 313 -15.46 18.65 74.68
C GLN A 313 -15.42 19.99 75.43
N LEU A 314 -15.06 21.08 74.76
CA LEU A 314 -15.10 22.44 75.33
C LEU A 314 -16.53 22.89 75.66
N SER A 315 -17.50 22.58 74.79
CA SER A 315 -18.93 22.81 75.00
C SER A 315 -19.44 22.06 76.25
N ARG A 316 -19.06 20.78 76.40
CA ARG A 316 -19.40 19.97 77.57
C ARG A 316 -18.70 20.45 78.86
N ALA A 317 -17.46 20.90 78.78
CA ALA A 317 -16.71 21.43 79.93
C ALA A 317 -17.23 22.80 80.41
N MET A 318 -17.77 23.63 79.51
CA MET A 318 -18.37 24.92 79.84
C MET A 318 -19.81 24.85 80.37
N GLY A 319 -20.41 23.65 80.45
CA GLY A 319 -21.73 23.49 81.07
C GLY A 319 -22.84 24.32 80.40
N LEU A 320 -22.73 24.57 79.09
CA LEU A 320 -23.74 25.27 78.28
C LEU A 320 -24.70 24.26 77.64
N ALA A 321 -25.28 23.41 78.48
CA ALA A 321 -26.41 22.58 78.12
C ALA A 321 -27.62 23.09 78.89
N GLU A 322 -28.16 24.24 78.45
CA GLU A 322 -29.59 24.55 78.49
C GLU A 322 -29.86 25.90 77.82
N HIS A 323 -30.77 25.89 76.83
CA HIS A 323 -31.51 27.04 76.30
C HIS A 323 -30.74 28.18 75.63
N ILE A 324 -30.51 28.11 74.31
CA ILE A 324 -30.96 29.14 73.33
C ILE A 324 -31.29 28.43 72.00
N GLN A 325 -32.43 27.74 71.96
CA GLN A 325 -33.31 27.78 70.80
C GLN A 325 -34.01 29.14 70.86
N GLN A 326 -33.57 30.11 70.07
CA GLN A 326 -34.35 31.23 69.51
C GLN A 326 -33.39 32.29 68.97
N GLU A 327 -32.89 32.10 67.75
CA GLU A 327 -32.68 33.19 66.80
C GLU A 327 -32.41 32.62 65.39
N GLU A 328 -33.40 31.90 64.86
CA GLU A 328 -33.59 31.93 63.40
C GLU A 328 -34.21 33.28 63.04
N SER A 329 -33.40 34.25 62.61
CA SER A 329 -33.86 35.19 61.60
C SER A 329 -32.70 35.73 60.76
N GLY A 330 -32.67 35.31 59.50
CA GLY A 330 -31.97 35.99 58.41
C GLY A 330 -30.48 35.66 58.25
N ASN A 331 -30.12 34.76 57.33
CA ASN A 331 -29.85 35.10 55.94
C ASN A 331 -29.26 33.89 55.17
N LYS A 332 -29.47 33.90 53.85
CA LYS A 332 -29.30 32.81 52.87
C LYS A 332 -27.91 32.17 52.75
N ALA A 333 -27.94 30.92 52.26
CA ALA A 333 -27.09 30.32 51.21
C ALA A 333 -26.05 29.26 51.65
N SER A 334 -26.37 27.98 51.42
CA SER A 334 -25.67 27.05 50.51
C SER A 334 -25.95 25.59 50.92
N ALA A 335 -26.67 24.88 50.07
CA ALA A 335 -26.85 23.43 50.18
C ALA A 335 -25.98 22.77 49.13
N PHE A 336 -25.03 21.92 49.54
CA PHE A 336 -24.27 21.04 48.67
C PHE A 336 -24.10 19.66 49.34
N LEU A 337 -24.81 18.68 48.76
CA LEU A 337 -24.56 17.23 48.61
C LEU A 337 -24.26 16.31 49.83
N PRO A 338 -24.67 15.02 49.76
CA PRO A 338 -24.66 14.09 50.90
C PRO A 338 -23.28 13.41 51.12
N PRO A 339 -23.02 12.84 52.31
CA PRO A 339 -21.74 12.21 52.63
C PRO A 339 -21.56 10.85 51.92
N VAL A 340 -20.38 10.62 51.36
CA VAL A 340 -19.93 9.33 50.80
C VAL A 340 -19.44 8.45 51.95
N SER A 341 -19.93 7.21 52.05
CA SER A 341 -19.57 6.32 53.16
C SER A 341 -18.14 5.77 53.02
N PRO A 342 -17.36 5.62 54.12
CA PRO A 342 -15.97 5.13 54.12
C PRO A 342 -15.74 3.78 53.42
N ARG A 343 -16.79 2.95 53.33
CA ARG A 343 -16.75 1.63 52.67
C ARG A 343 -16.39 1.68 51.18
N VAL A 344 -16.66 2.79 50.49
CA VAL A 344 -16.40 2.91 49.04
C VAL A 344 -14.89 3.09 48.76
N VAL A 345 -14.17 3.76 49.65
CA VAL A 345 -12.73 4.04 49.49
C VAL A 345 -11.90 2.76 49.66
N ASP A 346 -12.22 1.95 50.66
CA ASP A 346 -11.50 0.69 50.93
C ASP A 346 -11.69 -0.35 49.81
N GLU A 347 -12.91 -0.45 49.25
CA GLU A 347 -13.24 -1.41 48.18
C GLU A 347 -12.56 -1.03 46.85
N GLU A 348 -12.32 0.26 46.62
CA GLU A 348 -11.67 0.79 45.41
C GLU A 348 -10.14 0.69 45.49
N VAL A 349 -9.56 0.84 46.69
CA VAL A 349 -8.14 0.56 46.97
C VAL A 349 -7.82 -0.93 46.83
N GLU A 350 -8.71 -1.82 47.30
CA GLU A 350 -8.52 -3.27 47.18
C GLU A 350 -8.63 -3.76 45.72
N ARG A 351 -9.56 -3.18 44.94
CA ARG A 351 -9.62 -3.41 43.47
C ARG A 351 -8.37 -2.94 42.74
N MET A 352 -7.79 -1.82 43.15
CA MET A 352 -6.56 -1.28 42.54
C MET A 352 -5.35 -2.16 42.85
N ASN A 353 -5.24 -2.70 44.06
CA ASN A 353 -4.17 -3.64 44.45
C ASN A 353 -4.26 -4.98 43.70
N MET A 354 -5.48 -5.49 43.46
CA MET A 354 -5.67 -6.69 42.64
C MET A 354 -5.33 -6.49 41.15
N LEU A 355 -5.52 -5.28 40.62
CA LEU A 355 -5.11 -4.93 39.27
C LEU A 355 -3.58 -4.79 39.14
N GLU A 356 -2.91 -4.31 40.19
CA GLU A 356 -1.44 -4.18 40.25
C GLU A 356 -0.76 -5.57 40.27
N ALA A 357 -1.30 -6.54 41.01
CA ALA A 357 -0.82 -7.93 41.03
C ALA A 357 -1.01 -8.69 39.70
N ALA A 358 -2.00 -8.29 38.87
CA ALA A 358 -2.20 -8.87 37.54
C ALA A 358 -1.25 -8.31 36.47
N GLN A 359 -0.50 -7.24 36.77
CA GLN A 359 0.28 -6.46 35.80
C GLN A 359 1.80 -6.61 35.94
N GLU A 360 2.29 -7.19 37.03
CA GLU A 360 3.71 -7.53 37.22
C GLU A 360 4.09 -8.85 36.52
N SER A 361 4.25 -8.81 35.20
CA SER A 361 5.12 -9.77 34.49
C SER A 361 5.98 -9.03 33.47
N PRO A 362 7.25 -8.72 33.76
CA PRO A 362 8.16 -8.22 32.74
C PRO A 362 8.74 -9.42 31.98
N VAL A 363 8.80 -9.30 30.64
CA VAL A 363 9.19 -10.34 29.65
C VAL A 363 8.05 -11.28 29.25
N ARG A 364 7.23 -10.85 28.29
CA ARG A 364 6.42 -11.78 27.49
C ARG A 364 7.24 -12.32 26.33
N THR A 365 7.79 -13.51 26.48
CA THR A 365 8.15 -14.38 25.36
C THR A 365 6.86 -14.82 24.65
N LEU A 366 6.46 -14.09 23.61
CA LEU A 366 5.32 -14.51 22.78
C LEU A 366 5.73 -15.74 21.95
N ARG A 367 5.46 -16.94 22.49
CA ARG A 367 5.51 -18.20 21.74
C ARG A 367 4.27 -18.29 20.85
N TRP A 368 4.48 -18.34 19.54
CA TRP A 368 3.42 -18.37 18.52
C TRP A 368 2.52 -19.63 18.54
N GLY A 369 2.85 -20.65 19.35
CA GLY A 369 2.08 -21.90 19.45
C GLY A 369 0.72 -21.78 20.15
N ALA A 370 0.53 -20.82 21.05
CA ALA A 370 -0.70 -20.71 21.86
C ALA A 370 -1.90 -20.07 21.12
N ALA A 371 -1.69 -19.41 19.97
CA ALA A 371 -2.77 -18.81 19.19
C ALA A 371 -3.64 -19.84 18.44
N LYS A 372 -3.18 -21.10 18.31
CA LYS A 372 -3.90 -22.16 17.59
C LYS A 372 -5.12 -22.68 18.35
N ALA A 373 -5.17 -22.50 19.68
CA ALA A 373 -6.29 -22.95 20.52
C ALA A 373 -7.49 -21.98 20.55
N GLY A 374 -7.27 -20.69 20.26
CA GLY A 374 -8.34 -19.67 20.23
C GLY A 374 -8.98 -19.47 18.84
N LEU A 375 -8.22 -19.64 17.76
CA LEU A 375 -8.68 -19.43 16.39
C LEU A 375 -9.45 -20.61 15.77
N SER A 376 -9.50 -21.76 16.45
CA SER A 376 -10.31 -22.91 16.01
C SER A 376 -11.81 -22.77 16.32
N ARG A 377 -12.23 -21.68 16.98
CA ARG A 377 -13.66 -21.37 17.26
C ARG A 377 -14.28 -20.31 16.34
N LEU A 378 -13.57 -19.81 15.34
CA LEU A 378 -14.13 -18.95 14.29
C LEU A 378 -14.09 -19.69 12.95
N LYS A 379 -15.02 -20.62 12.79
CA LYS A 379 -15.49 -21.11 11.49
C LYS A 379 -17.00 -20.88 11.45
N VAL A 380 -17.41 -19.78 10.80
CA VAL A 380 -18.42 -19.71 9.74
C VAL A 380 -18.04 -18.51 8.88
#